data_AF-A0A7J7HGZ8-F1
#
_entry.id   AF-A0A7J7HGZ8-F1
#
_cell.length_a   1.000
_cell.length_b   1.000
_cell.length_c   1.000
_cell.angle_alpha   90.00
_cell.angle_beta   90.00
_cell.angle_gamma   90.00
#
_symmetry.space_group_name_H-M   'P 1'
#
loop_
_entity.id
_entity.type
_entity.pdbx_description
1 polymer ?
#
loop_
_entity_poly.entity_id
_entity_poly.type
_entity_poly.pdbx_seq_one_letter_code
_entity_poly.pdbx_strand_id
1 'polypeptide(L)'
;MASHANRLIISRLTPTTTSRCYSTPTALTVTKGKEDSLFRKLSALGYGGSGSDAAVADTLDEWVKQGKSIKRFDIISCVNHLRKFKKYHHAIQLYEWMEKGKNKMNNADRAIRIDLLAKANGVASAEKYFNSLEGSAKTMKTYGALLSTYCKEKMLDKAIELFEKMKELSFTSALNYNNMMSLYLNLGQPEKVPSLVKEMEEMNIAADKYTYNQLMNSYASLNDVNAVEEVLETMKTKKVIPDWFTYGNLATIYVNAGLIDKANDVLRKIGG
;
A
#
# COMPACT_ATOMS: atom_id res chain seq x y z
N MET A 1 37.16 1.77 64.31
CA MET A 1 38.20 2.81 64.46
C MET A 1 37.88 3.90 63.45
N ALA A 2 37.39 5.05 63.91
CA ALA A 2 38.15 6.31 63.99
C ALA A 2 38.51 6.85 62.58
N SER A 3 37.81 7.86 62.03
CA SER A 3 37.69 9.27 62.46
C SER A 3 39.00 10.05 62.31
N HIS A 4 38.95 11.15 61.53
CA HIS A 4 39.68 12.44 61.59
C HIS A 4 39.34 13.18 60.26
N ALA A 5 38.64 14.31 60.13
CA ALA A 5 38.36 15.51 60.93
C ALA A 5 39.33 16.70 60.72
N ASN A 6 38.90 17.69 59.91
CA ASN A 6 39.06 19.15 60.09
C ASN A 6 38.22 19.87 58.98
N ARG A 7 37.32 20.85 59.19
CA ARG A 7 37.35 22.15 59.93
C ARG A 7 38.38 23.14 59.32
N LEU A 8 38.13 24.44 59.08
CA LEU A 8 37.18 25.46 59.58
C LEU A 8 37.29 26.73 58.66
N ILE A 9 36.25 27.54 58.30
CA ILE A 9 35.87 28.92 58.79
C ILE A 9 35.22 29.67 57.59
N ILE A 10 33.92 30.04 57.59
CA ILE A 10 33.26 31.30 58.05
C ILE A 10 33.68 32.62 57.32
N SER A 11 32.73 33.24 56.59
CA SER A 11 32.24 34.61 56.87
C SER A 11 30.93 34.94 56.12
N ARG A 12 30.13 35.86 56.69
CA ARG A 12 28.88 36.41 56.12
C ARG A 12 29.09 37.91 55.82
N LEU A 13 28.44 38.44 54.78
CA LEU A 13 27.94 39.83 54.78
C LEU A 13 26.59 39.91 54.03
N THR A 14 25.74 40.81 54.51
CA THR A 14 24.39 41.15 54.00
C THR A 14 24.31 42.70 53.85
N PRO A 15 23.12 43.33 53.65
CA PRO A 15 22.49 43.58 52.35
C PRO A 15 22.27 45.08 52.06
N THR A 16 21.82 45.44 50.86
CA THR A 16 21.28 46.79 50.60
C THR A 16 20.10 46.82 49.62
N THR A 17 19.00 47.40 50.09
CA THR A 17 17.79 47.86 49.35
C THR A 17 18.20 48.92 48.33
N THR A 18 17.66 49.08 47.12
CA THR A 18 16.32 49.57 46.67
C THR A 18 16.39 49.61 45.11
N SER A 19 15.36 49.73 44.25
CA SER A 19 13.93 50.06 44.35
C SER A 19 13.13 49.44 43.18
N ARG A 20 11.86 49.85 42.98
CA ARG A 20 10.98 49.49 41.85
C ARG A 20 11.09 50.48 40.67
N CYS A 21 10.97 49.96 39.45
CA CYS A 21 10.26 50.61 38.33
C CYS A 21 9.54 49.53 37.48
N TYR A 22 8.31 49.81 37.04
CA TYR A 22 7.52 48.94 36.16
C TYR A 22 7.75 49.32 34.69
N SER A 23 8.03 48.34 33.82
CA SER A 23 7.88 48.47 32.35
C SER A 23 7.59 47.11 31.69
N THR A 24 6.43 47.01 31.05
CA THR A 24 6.02 46.13 29.93
C THR A 24 6.86 44.87 29.58
N PRO A 25 6.25 43.66 29.53
CA PRO A 25 6.83 42.53 28.82
C PRO A 25 6.89 42.81 27.31
N THR A 26 8.09 42.74 26.74
CA THR A 26 8.31 42.82 25.29
C THR A 26 7.48 41.76 24.57
N ALA A 27 6.72 42.16 23.54
CA ALA A 27 5.90 41.26 22.75
C ALA A 27 6.75 40.16 22.11
N LEU A 28 6.61 38.92 22.58
CA LEU A 28 7.10 37.75 21.86
C LEU A 28 6.31 37.63 20.56
N THR A 29 7.02 37.81 19.46
CA THR A 29 6.46 37.78 18.11
C THR A 29 5.78 36.44 17.83
N VAL A 30 4.48 36.49 17.54
CA VAL A 30 3.70 35.34 17.09
C VAL A 30 4.38 34.73 15.88
N THR A 31 4.88 33.49 16.01
CA THR A 31 5.55 32.80 14.92
C THR A 31 4.54 32.46 13.83
N LYS A 32 4.78 33.04 12.66
CA LYS A 32 3.86 33.13 11.54
C LYS A 32 3.63 31.75 10.89
N GLY A 33 2.41 31.21 11.05
CA GLY A 33 1.79 30.25 10.12
C GLY A 33 2.54 28.96 9.80
N LYS A 34 2.35 27.91 10.61
CA LYS A 34 2.40 26.53 10.09
C LYS A 34 1.21 26.34 9.14
N GLU A 35 1.41 26.50 7.84
CA GLU A 35 0.37 26.45 6.80
C GLU A 35 -0.77 25.47 7.14
N ASP A 36 -2.00 25.97 7.11
CA ASP A 36 -3.20 25.15 7.02
C ASP A 36 -3.03 24.25 5.78
N SER A 37 -2.75 22.97 5.96
CA SER A 37 -2.86 22.01 4.87
C SER A 37 -4.24 21.39 4.89
N LEU A 38 -4.87 21.26 3.73
CA LEU A 38 -6.15 20.56 3.55
C LEU A 38 -6.11 19.17 4.22
N PHE A 39 -4.95 18.50 4.12
CA PHE A 39 -4.64 17.24 4.79
C PHE A 39 -4.79 17.27 6.32
N ARG A 40 -4.39 18.35 7.02
CA ARG A 40 -4.59 18.44 8.48
C ARG A 40 -6.08 18.55 8.83
N LYS A 41 -6.87 19.31 8.06
CA LYS A 41 -8.32 19.41 8.29
C LYS A 41 -9.00 18.07 8.01
N LEU A 42 -8.74 17.45 6.87
CA LEU A 42 -9.30 16.15 6.50
C LEU A 42 -8.89 14.99 7.44
N SER A 43 -7.66 15.01 7.98
CA SER A 43 -7.23 13.96 8.92
C SER A 43 -7.82 14.11 10.32
N ALA A 44 -8.15 15.35 10.74
CA ALA A 44 -8.81 15.67 12.01
C ALA A 44 -10.30 15.24 12.06
N LEU A 45 -11.00 15.22 10.91
CA LEU A 45 -12.42 14.82 10.82
C LEU A 45 -12.72 13.39 11.35
N GLY A 46 -11.70 12.54 11.48
CA GLY A 46 -11.84 11.18 12.01
C GLY A 46 -11.19 10.96 13.38
N TYR A 47 -11.26 11.94 14.30
CA TYR A 47 -10.92 11.77 15.73
C TYR A 47 -12.14 11.82 16.67
N GLY A 48 -13.30 12.28 16.19
CA GLY A 48 -14.60 12.08 16.84
C GLY A 48 -15.43 11.09 16.03
N GLY A 49 -16.11 10.14 16.68
CA GLY A 49 -16.83 9.03 16.04
C GLY A 49 -18.12 9.40 15.29
N SER A 50 -18.20 10.59 14.72
CA SER A 50 -19.41 11.17 14.10
C SER A 50 -19.12 11.89 12.76
N GLY A 51 -18.01 11.56 12.09
CA GLY A 51 -17.67 12.09 10.77
C GLY A 51 -18.62 11.57 9.69
N SER A 52 -19.77 12.22 9.52
CA SER A 52 -20.76 11.93 8.48
C SER A 52 -20.26 12.28 7.08
N ASP A 53 -20.95 11.76 6.05
CA ASP A 53 -20.61 12.01 4.64
C ASP A 53 -20.59 13.50 4.25
N ALA A 54 -21.35 14.32 4.96
CA ALA A 54 -21.35 15.77 4.80
C ALA A 54 -19.99 16.39 5.21
N ALA A 55 -19.40 15.97 6.33
CA ALA A 55 -18.27 16.68 6.94
C ALA A 55 -17.01 16.77 6.05
N VAL A 56 -16.72 15.76 5.23
CA VAL A 56 -15.62 15.80 4.26
C VAL A 56 -15.96 16.69 3.06
N ALA A 57 -17.19 16.61 2.53
CA ALA A 57 -17.65 17.45 1.42
C ALA A 57 -17.71 18.93 1.82
N ASP A 58 -18.30 19.24 2.99
CA ASP A 58 -18.41 20.58 3.54
C ASP A 58 -17.02 21.21 3.76
N THR A 59 -16.06 20.45 4.29
CA THR A 59 -14.66 20.91 4.47
C THR A 59 -14.00 21.25 3.14
N LEU A 60 -14.27 20.50 2.06
CA LEU A 60 -13.75 20.77 0.72
C LEU A 60 -14.43 21.99 0.08
N ASP A 61 -15.75 22.11 0.24
CA ASP A 61 -16.52 23.25 -0.28
C ASP A 61 -16.16 24.55 0.43
N GLU A 62 -15.95 24.54 1.75
CA GLU A 62 -15.38 25.67 2.50
C GLU A 62 -13.99 26.06 2.01
N TRP A 63 -13.15 25.06 1.70
CA TRP A 63 -11.80 25.30 1.19
C TRP A 63 -11.83 26.00 -0.18
N VAL A 64 -12.74 25.58 -1.06
CA VAL A 64 -12.96 26.22 -2.36
C VAL A 64 -13.60 27.61 -2.20
N LYS A 65 -14.56 27.79 -1.28
CA LYS A 65 -15.14 29.11 -0.92
C LYS A 65 -14.08 30.10 -0.39
N GLN A 66 -13.03 29.62 0.28
CA GLN A 66 -11.86 30.43 0.68
C GLN A 66 -10.95 30.83 -0.50
N GLY A 67 -11.34 30.56 -1.75
CA GLY A 67 -10.57 30.88 -2.96
C GLY A 67 -9.36 29.95 -3.20
N LYS A 68 -9.21 28.88 -2.41
CA LYS A 68 -8.08 27.95 -2.53
C LYS A 68 -8.39 26.88 -3.57
N SER A 69 -7.58 26.82 -4.62
CA SER A 69 -7.68 25.78 -5.65
C SER A 69 -7.27 24.41 -5.07
N ILE A 70 -8.09 23.38 -5.32
CA ILE A 70 -7.77 21.97 -5.03
C ILE A 70 -7.47 21.28 -6.36
N LYS A 71 -6.22 20.84 -6.57
CA LYS A 71 -5.83 20.12 -7.78
C LYS A 71 -6.00 18.61 -7.57
N ARG A 72 -6.14 17.86 -8.67
CA ARG A 72 -6.18 16.39 -8.69
C ARG A 72 -5.04 15.75 -7.86
N PHE A 73 -3.84 16.32 -7.90
CA PHE A 73 -2.70 15.81 -7.13
C PHE A 73 -2.91 15.88 -5.61
N ASP A 74 -3.50 16.97 -5.11
CA ASP A 74 -3.75 17.18 -3.68
C ASP A 74 -4.75 16.15 -3.14
N ILE A 75 -5.80 15.88 -3.92
CA ILE A 75 -6.82 14.85 -3.64
C ILE A 75 -6.16 13.46 -3.59
N ILE A 76 -5.36 13.10 -4.59
CA ILE A 76 -4.66 11.80 -4.65
C ILE A 76 -3.68 11.63 -3.49
N SER A 77 -2.95 12.69 -3.12
CA SER A 77 -2.06 12.67 -1.97
C SER A 77 -2.83 12.40 -0.67
N CYS A 78 -3.97 13.08 -0.46
CA CYS A 78 -4.85 12.83 0.69
C CYS A 78 -5.42 11.41 0.68
N VAL A 79 -5.93 10.93 -0.46
CA VAL A 79 -6.44 9.56 -0.65
C VAL A 79 -5.38 8.51 -0.30
N ASN A 80 -4.15 8.66 -0.79
CA ASN A 80 -3.06 7.72 -0.51
C ASN A 80 -2.70 7.65 0.98
N HIS A 81 -2.70 8.81 1.67
CA HIS A 81 -2.50 8.85 3.12
C HIS A 81 -3.68 8.19 3.87
N LEU A 82 -4.93 8.51 3.51
CA LEU A 82 -6.11 7.89 4.13
C LEU A 82 -6.15 6.37 3.91
N ARG A 83 -5.75 5.89 2.72
CA ARG A 83 -5.61 4.46 2.40
C ARG A 83 -4.52 3.79 3.25
N LYS A 84 -3.41 4.47 3.54
CA LYS A 84 -2.36 4.00 4.48
C LYS A 84 -2.89 3.87 5.91
N PHE A 85 -3.74 4.80 6.36
CA PHE A 85 -4.38 4.77 7.69
C PHE A 85 -5.71 3.99 7.72
N LYS A 86 -6.03 3.22 6.67
CA LYS A 86 -7.28 2.46 6.53
C LYS A 86 -8.59 3.26 6.65
N LYS A 87 -8.54 4.60 6.51
CA LYS A 87 -9.70 5.50 6.52
C LYS A 87 -10.43 5.50 5.16
N TYR A 88 -10.90 4.32 4.73
CA TYR A 88 -11.39 4.11 3.36
C TYR A 88 -12.64 4.92 3.02
N HIS A 89 -13.61 5.06 3.92
CA HIS A 89 -14.82 5.88 3.68
C HIS A 89 -14.48 7.35 3.37
N HIS A 90 -13.54 7.95 4.11
CA HIS A 90 -13.09 9.33 3.86
C HIS A 90 -12.38 9.46 2.49
N ALA A 91 -11.65 8.42 2.06
CA ALA A 91 -11.03 8.38 0.74
C ALA A 91 -12.05 8.19 -0.40
N ILE A 92 -13.18 7.53 -0.15
CA ILE A 92 -14.30 7.41 -1.10
C ILE A 92 -15.02 8.76 -1.24
N GLN A 93 -15.34 9.42 -0.12
CA GLN A 93 -15.97 10.75 -0.10
C GLN A 93 -15.15 11.79 -0.89
N LEU A 94 -13.81 11.76 -0.79
CA LEU A 94 -12.92 12.59 -1.62
C LEU A 94 -13.09 12.35 -3.13
N TYR A 95 -13.29 11.09 -3.55
CA TYR A 95 -13.53 10.78 -4.96
C TYR A 95 -14.95 11.10 -5.41
N GLU A 96 -15.95 10.98 -4.54
CA GLU A 96 -17.33 11.42 -4.83
C GLU A 96 -17.41 12.94 -5.01
N TRP A 97 -16.72 13.70 -4.17
CA TRP A 97 -16.57 15.14 -4.35
C TRP A 97 -15.81 15.48 -5.64
N MET A 98 -14.74 14.74 -5.94
CA MET A 98 -13.97 14.91 -7.19
C MET A 98 -14.82 14.64 -8.45
N GLU A 99 -15.70 13.64 -8.41
CA GLU A 99 -16.58 13.24 -9.52
C GLU A 99 -17.76 14.21 -9.72
N LYS A 100 -18.30 14.79 -8.63
CA LYS A 100 -19.31 15.86 -8.69
C LYS A 100 -18.74 17.21 -9.13
N GLY A 101 -17.47 17.46 -8.84
CA GLY A 101 -16.76 18.70 -9.21
C GLY A 101 -16.31 18.75 -10.68
N LYS A 102 -15.73 19.87 -11.09
CA LYS A 102 -15.13 20.05 -12.44
C LYS A 102 -13.81 19.29 -12.65
N ASN A 103 -13.42 18.41 -11.73
CA ASN A 103 -12.13 17.72 -11.73
C ASN A 103 -12.21 16.43 -12.56
N LYS A 104 -11.58 16.41 -13.74
CA LYS A 104 -11.64 15.26 -14.65
C LYS A 104 -10.92 14.04 -14.09
N MET A 105 -11.69 13.12 -13.51
CA MET A 105 -11.21 11.85 -12.97
C MET A 105 -10.76 10.91 -14.09
N ASN A 106 -9.59 10.28 -13.92
CA ASN A 106 -9.00 9.40 -14.94
C ASN A 106 -9.11 7.90 -14.56
N ASN A 107 -8.63 7.03 -15.45
CA ASN A 107 -8.80 5.58 -15.28
C ASN A 107 -7.93 4.98 -14.16
N ALA A 108 -6.86 5.66 -13.71
CA ALA A 108 -6.13 5.27 -12.51
C ALA A 108 -6.90 5.66 -11.24
N ASP A 109 -7.54 6.83 -11.23
CA ASP A 109 -8.39 7.27 -10.12
C ASP A 109 -9.59 6.34 -9.94
N ARG A 110 -10.25 5.95 -11.04
CA ARG A 110 -11.33 4.95 -11.06
C ARG A 110 -10.87 3.60 -10.50
N ALA A 111 -9.68 3.14 -10.89
CA ALA A 111 -9.09 1.90 -10.40
C ALA A 111 -8.81 1.94 -8.88
N ILE A 112 -8.33 3.08 -8.35
CA ILE A 112 -8.15 3.27 -6.91
C ILE A 112 -9.50 3.26 -6.19
N ARG A 113 -10.53 3.93 -6.74
CA ARG A 113 -11.88 3.94 -6.15
C ARG A 113 -12.52 2.55 -6.09
N ILE A 114 -12.28 1.68 -7.08
CA ILE A 114 -12.70 0.27 -7.04
C ILE A 114 -12.08 -0.46 -5.84
N ASP A 115 -10.75 -0.38 -5.65
CA ASP A 115 -10.04 -0.99 -4.51
C ASP A 115 -10.47 -0.39 -3.15
N LEU A 116 -10.85 0.90 -3.10
CA LEU A 116 -11.39 1.53 -1.89
C LEU A 116 -12.80 1.06 -1.56
N LEU A 117 -13.72 1.07 -2.55
CA LEU A 117 -15.10 0.60 -2.38
C LEU A 117 -15.15 -0.85 -1.93
N ALA A 118 -14.30 -1.71 -2.50
CA ALA A 118 -14.16 -3.10 -2.08
C ALA A 118 -13.81 -3.22 -0.58
N LYS A 119 -12.82 -2.45 -0.11
CA LYS A 119 -12.31 -2.51 1.26
C LYS A 119 -13.20 -1.84 2.31
N ALA A 120 -14.06 -0.92 1.89
CA ALA A 120 -14.93 -0.16 2.78
C ALA A 120 -16.37 -0.72 2.82
N ASN A 121 -16.88 -1.15 1.66
CA ASN A 121 -18.29 -1.45 1.43
C ASN A 121 -18.49 -2.82 0.73
N GLY A 122 -17.45 -3.66 0.71
CA GLY A 122 -17.47 -4.99 0.10
C GLY A 122 -17.45 -5.02 -1.43
N VAL A 123 -17.20 -6.20 -1.98
CA VAL A 123 -17.03 -6.43 -3.43
C VAL A 123 -18.25 -5.99 -4.24
N ALA A 124 -19.47 -6.22 -3.74
CA ALA A 124 -20.71 -5.80 -4.42
C ALA A 124 -20.75 -4.28 -4.70
N SER A 125 -20.16 -3.46 -3.83
CA SER A 125 -20.08 -2.00 -4.03
C SER A 125 -19.06 -1.63 -5.11
N ALA A 126 -17.94 -2.37 -5.19
CA ALA A 126 -16.95 -2.24 -6.25
C ALA A 126 -17.51 -2.69 -7.62
N GLU A 127 -18.26 -3.80 -7.66
CA GLU A 127 -18.98 -4.30 -8.84
C GLU A 127 -20.02 -3.29 -9.33
N LYS A 128 -20.87 -2.77 -8.44
CA LYS A 128 -21.87 -1.74 -8.77
C LYS A 128 -21.22 -0.51 -9.41
N TYR A 129 -20.12 -0.01 -8.82
CA TYR A 129 -19.39 1.12 -9.39
C TYR A 129 -18.77 0.79 -10.75
N PHE A 130 -18.05 -0.33 -10.86
CA PHE A 130 -17.46 -0.79 -12.12
C PHE A 130 -18.52 -0.93 -13.23
N ASN A 131 -19.69 -1.50 -12.92
CA ASN A 131 -20.77 -1.68 -13.88
C ASN A 131 -21.36 -0.34 -14.35
N SER A 132 -21.46 0.65 -13.45
CA SER A 132 -21.89 2.03 -13.80
C SER A 132 -20.90 2.83 -14.66
N LEU A 133 -19.65 2.37 -14.83
CA LEU A 133 -18.69 3.02 -15.72
C LEU A 133 -19.10 2.86 -17.19
N GLU A 134 -19.02 3.98 -17.93
CA GLU A 134 -19.06 3.98 -19.39
C GLU A 134 -18.00 3.04 -19.99
N GLY A 135 -18.26 2.51 -21.20
CA GLY A 135 -17.32 1.63 -21.90
C GLY A 135 -15.92 2.23 -22.07
N SER A 136 -15.85 3.55 -22.32
CA SER A 136 -14.59 4.33 -22.41
C SER A 136 -13.75 4.32 -21.13
N ALA A 137 -14.38 4.11 -19.98
CA ALA A 137 -13.74 4.07 -18.66
C ALA A 137 -13.41 2.64 -18.20
N LYS A 138 -14.01 1.61 -18.81
CA LYS A 138 -13.72 0.19 -18.56
C LYS A 138 -12.46 -0.25 -19.31
N THR A 139 -11.31 0.09 -18.72
CA THR A 139 -9.97 -0.15 -19.29
C THR A 139 -9.18 -1.18 -18.48
N MET A 140 -8.02 -1.64 -19.01
CA MET A 140 -7.05 -2.50 -18.31
C MET A 140 -6.86 -2.14 -16.82
N LYS A 141 -6.81 -0.85 -16.46
CA LYS A 141 -6.62 -0.41 -15.06
C LYS A 141 -7.83 -0.68 -14.17
N THR A 142 -9.05 -0.43 -14.65
CA THR A 142 -10.28 -0.66 -13.87
C THR A 142 -10.65 -2.13 -13.81
N TYR A 143 -10.46 -2.87 -14.92
CA TYR A 143 -10.58 -4.33 -14.94
C TYR A 143 -9.56 -4.98 -13.99
N GLY A 144 -8.28 -4.58 -14.04
CA GLY A 144 -7.24 -5.10 -13.17
C GLY A 144 -7.46 -4.80 -11.68
N ALA A 145 -8.08 -3.66 -11.33
CA ALA A 145 -8.46 -3.35 -9.96
C ALA A 145 -9.60 -4.25 -9.43
N LEU A 146 -10.59 -4.56 -10.29
CA LEU A 146 -11.66 -5.47 -9.93
C LEU A 146 -11.16 -6.91 -9.83
N LEU A 147 -10.30 -7.36 -10.75
CA LEU A 147 -9.64 -8.68 -10.65
C LEU A 147 -8.80 -8.79 -9.37
N SER A 148 -7.97 -7.79 -9.08
CA SER A 148 -7.19 -7.73 -7.84
C SER A 148 -8.08 -7.65 -6.58
N THR A 149 -9.35 -7.30 -6.71
CA THR A 149 -10.33 -7.39 -5.62
C THR A 149 -10.80 -8.83 -5.46
N TYR A 150 -11.29 -9.48 -6.51
CA TYR A 150 -11.72 -10.88 -6.48
C TYR A 150 -10.62 -11.83 -5.98
N CYS A 151 -9.37 -11.63 -6.40
CA CYS A 151 -8.24 -12.44 -5.93
C CYS A 151 -7.93 -12.27 -4.44
N LYS A 152 -8.12 -11.07 -3.86
CA LYS A 152 -7.92 -10.83 -2.41
C LYS A 152 -9.03 -11.44 -1.57
N GLU A 153 -10.27 -11.30 -2.03
CA GLU A 153 -11.47 -11.82 -1.38
C GLU A 153 -11.77 -13.29 -1.74
N LYS A 154 -10.81 -13.98 -2.36
CA LYS A 154 -10.84 -15.40 -2.76
C LYS A 154 -12.05 -15.83 -3.61
N MET A 155 -12.62 -14.90 -4.40
CA MET A 155 -13.78 -15.17 -5.27
C MET A 155 -13.36 -15.82 -6.58
N LEU A 156 -13.08 -17.13 -6.55
CA LEU A 156 -12.48 -17.87 -7.68
C LEU A 156 -13.25 -17.73 -9.00
N ASP A 157 -14.54 -18.06 -9.02
CA ASP A 157 -15.32 -18.12 -10.26
C ASP A 157 -15.39 -16.74 -10.95
N LYS A 158 -15.65 -15.68 -10.16
CA LYS A 158 -15.64 -14.29 -10.67
C LYS A 158 -14.25 -13.83 -11.12
N ALA A 159 -13.18 -14.29 -10.46
CA ALA A 159 -11.82 -14.00 -10.87
C ALA A 159 -11.49 -14.65 -12.22
N ILE A 160 -11.87 -15.92 -12.42
CA ILE A 160 -11.70 -16.64 -13.70
C ILE A 160 -12.51 -15.94 -14.80
N GLU A 161 -13.82 -15.73 -14.61
CA GLU A 161 -14.69 -15.09 -15.62
C GLU A 161 -14.15 -13.72 -16.06
N LEU A 162 -13.73 -12.88 -15.10
CA LEU A 162 -13.17 -11.57 -15.40
C LEU A 162 -11.80 -11.68 -16.07
N PHE A 163 -10.98 -12.68 -15.71
CA PHE A 163 -9.65 -12.87 -16.28
C PHE A 163 -9.70 -13.36 -17.73
N GLU A 164 -10.60 -14.30 -18.07
CA GLU A 164 -10.86 -14.69 -19.46
C GLU A 164 -11.33 -13.49 -20.29
N LYS A 165 -12.28 -12.71 -19.79
CA LYS A 165 -12.73 -11.48 -20.43
C LYS A 165 -11.62 -10.43 -20.58
N MET A 166 -10.66 -10.37 -19.65
CA MET A 166 -9.48 -9.53 -19.79
C MET A 166 -8.52 -10.05 -20.86
N LYS A 167 -8.43 -11.37 -21.09
CA LYS A 167 -7.64 -11.96 -22.17
C LYS A 167 -8.24 -11.68 -23.55
N GLU A 168 -9.56 -11.85 -23.70
CA GLU A 168 -10.31 -11.49 -24.93
C GLU A 168 -10.10 -10.03 -25.35
N LEU A 169 -9.99 -9.12 -24.38
CA LEU A 169 -9.78 -7.69 -24.59
C LEU A 169 -8.30 -7.29 -24.73
N SER A 170 -7.35 -8.24 -24.65
CA SER A 170 -5.91 -7.96 -24.54
C SER A 170 -5.55 -6.99 -23.40
N PHE A 171 -6.29 -7.07 -22.30
CA PHE A 171 -6.15 -6.24 -21.09
C PHE A 171 -5.36 -6.92 -19.97
N THR A 172 -4.78 -8.09 -20.18
CA THR A 172 -3.93 -8.78 -19.20
C THR A 172 -2.50 -8.22 -19.17
N SER A 173 -1.87 -8.35 -18.01
CA SER A 173 -0.47 -7.99 -17.75
C SER A 173 0.12 -8.95 -16.72
N ALA A 174 1.44 -8.93 -16.50
CA ALA A 174 2.10 -9.77 -15.49
C ALA A 174 1.45 -9.64 -14.09
N LEU A 175 1.03 -8.44 -13.70
CA LEU A 175 0.31 -8.21 -12.44
C LEU A 175 -1.03 -8.98 -12.37
N ASN A 176 -1.74 -9.16 -13.49
CA ASN A 176 -3.00 -9.90 -13.52
C ASN A 176 -2.77 -11.40 -13.35
N TYR A 177 -1.78 -11.95 -14.05
CA TYR A 177 -1.37 -13.35 -13.89
C TYR A 177 -0.85 -13.62 -12.46
N ASN A 178 0.01 -12.75 -11.93
CA ASN A 178 0.51 -12.83 -10.55
C ASN A 178 -0.64 -12.78 -9.52
N ASN A 179 -1.71 -12.01 -9.75
CA ASN A 179 -2.90 -12.03 -8.90
C ASN A 179 -3.63 -13.39 -8.97
N MET A 180 -3.76 -14.00 -10.16
CA MET A 180 -4.38 -15.32 -10.33
C MET A 180 -3.53 -16.45 -9.72
N MET A 181 -2.21 -16.44 -9.90
CA MET A 181 -1.29 -17.37 -9.24
C MET A 181 -1.38 -17.26 -7.72
N SER A 182 -1.45 -16.02 -7.20
CA SER A 182 -1.67 -15.77 -5.77
C SER A 182 -2.98 -16.36 -5.28
N LEU A 183 -4.06 -16.21 -6.05
CA LEU A 183 -5.37 -16.74 -5.72
C LEU A 183 -5.35 -18.28 -5.66
N TYR A 184 -4.79 -18.94 -6.67
CA TYR A 184 -4.68 -20.41 -6.71
C TYR A 184 -3.84 -20.97 -5.55
N LEU A 185 -2.67 -20.38 -5.25
CA LEU A 185 -1.86 -20.75 -4.09
C LEU A 185 -2.63 -20.55 -2.77
N ASN A 186 -3.33 -19.42 -2.62
CA ASN A 186 -4.16 -19.12 -1.44
C ASN A 186 -5.41 -20.00 -1.29
N LEU A 187 -5.76 -20.78 -2.32
CA LEU A 187 -6.84 -21.77 -2.32
C LEU A 187 -6.34 -23.21 -2.25
N GLY A 188 -5.01 -23.43 -2.14
CA GLY A 188 -4.42 -24.77 -2.10
C GLY A 188 -4.44 -25.50 -3.45
N GLN A 189 -4.42 -24.75 -4.57
CA GLN A 189 -4.39 -25.27 -5.94
C GLN A 189 -3.07 -24.92 -6.66
N PRO A 190 -1.89 -25.33 -6.13
CA PRO A 190 -0.61 -24.98 -6.74
C PRO A 190 -0.47 -25.49 -8.17
N GLU A 191 -1.08 -26.63 -8.51
CA GLU A 191 -1.00 -27.27 -9.84
C GLU A 191 -1.51 -26.39 -11.01
N LYS A 192 -2.23 -25.30 -10.72
CA LYS A 192 -2.68 -24.30 -11.70
C LYS A 192 -1.64 -23.24 -12.05
N VAL A 193 -0.63 -23.03 -11.20
CA VAL A 193 0.38 -21.97 -11.37
C VAL A 193 1.30 -22.22 -12.58
N PRO A 194 1.84 -23.44 -12.83
CA PRO A 194 2.69 -23.68 -14.00
C PRO A 194 1.98 -23.41 -15.33
N SER A 195 0.69 -23.78 -15.47
CA SER A 195 -0.10 -23.47 -16.66
C SER A 195 -0.25 -21.97 -16.90
N LEU A 196 -0.44 -21.16 -15.84
CA LEU A 196 -0.51 -19.70 -15.98
C LEU A 196 0.84 -19.10 -16.41
N VAL A 197 1.98 -19.63 -15.95
CA VAL A 197 3.30 -19.14 -16.39
C VAL A 197 3.52 -19.48 -17.87
N LYS A 198 3.14 -20.69 -18.31
CA LYS A 198 3.20 -21.09 -19.73
C LYS A 198 2.33 -20.19 -20.60
N GLU A 199 1.10 -19.90 -20.17
CA GLU A 199 0.18 -19.01 -20.86
C GLU A 199 0.72 -17.56 -20.98
N MET A 200 1.42 -17.05 -19.95
CA MET A 200 2.11 -15.75 -20.05
C MET A 200 3.13 -15.73 -21.20
N GLU A 201 3.90 -16.81 -21.36
CA GLU A 201 4.90 -16.91 -22.43
C GLU A 201 4.27 -16.99 -23.81
N GLU A 202 3.21 -17.79 -23.97
CA GLU A 202 2.41 -17.88 -25.20
C GLU A 202 1.78 -16.52 -25.58
N MET A 203 1.35 -15.75 -24.57
CA MET A 203 0.79 -14.40 -24.74
C MET A 203 1.86 -13.28 -24.83
N ASN A 204 3.15 -13.62 -24.88
CA ASN A 204 4.28 -12.67 -24.92
C ASN A 204 4.31 -11.68 -23.73
N ILE A 205 3.78 -12.08 -22.57
CA ILE A 205 3.79 -11.31 -21.33
C ILE A 205 5.01 -11.74 -20.50
N ALA A 206 5.96 -10.84 -20.30
CA ALA A 206 7.17 -11.13 -19.54
C ALA A 206 6.87 -11.47 -18.08
N ALA A 207 7.24 -12.69 -17.66
CA ALA A 207 7.26 -13.11 -16.26
C ALA A 207 8.31 -12.29 -15.47
N ASP A 208 7.92 -11.80 -14.30
CA ASP A 208 8.80 -11.04 -13.41
C ASP A 208 9.31 -11.91 -12.24
N LYS A 209 10.14 -11.33 -11.37
CA LYS A 209 10.68 -12.06 -10.22
C LYS A 209 9.59 -12.60 -9.29
N TYR A 210 8.46 -11.89 -9.19
CA TYR A 210 7.35 -12.34 -8.36
C TYR A 210 6.70 -13.56 -9.00
N THR A 211 6.46 -13.54 -10.31
CA THR A 211 5.99 -14.71 -11.09
C THR A 211 6.83 -15.97 -10.80
N TYR A 212 8.16 -15.88 -10.90
CA TYR A 212 9.03 -17.04 -10.65
C TYR A 212 9.05 -17.47 -9.18
N ASN A 213 8.97 -16.55 -8.21
CA ASN A 213 8.84 -16.91 -6.80
C ASN A 213 7.52 -17.65 -6.51
N GLN A 214 6.43 -17.28 -7.18
CA GLN A 214 5.16 -18.00 -7.08
C GLN A 214 5.24 -19.39 -7.71
N LEU A 215 5.95 -19.53 -8.83
CA LEU A 215 6.21 -20.84 -9.46
C LEU A 215 7.08 -21.75 -8.58
N MET A 216 8.12 -21.21 -7.93
CA MET A 216 8.88 -21.95 -6.90
C MET A 216 7.98 -22.39 -5.75
N ASN A 217 7.14 -21.50 -5.22
CA ASN A 217 6.23 -21.83 -4.12
C ASN A 217 5.17 -22.88 -4.52
N SER A 218 4.74 -22.86 -5.78
CA SER A 218 3.89 -23.90 -6.36
C SER A 218 4.57 -25.27 -6.33
N TYR A 219 5.76 -25.40 -6.92
CA TYR A 219 6.48 -26.68 -6.94
C TYR A 219 6.88 -27.16 -5.55
N ALA A 220 7.29 -26.25 -4.67
CA ALA A 220 7.52 -26.57 -3.25
C ALA A 220 6.26 -27.12 -2.55
N SER A 221 5.07 -26.56 -2.83
CA SER A 221 3.80 -27.08 -2.29
C SER A 221 3.42 -28.45 -2.86
N LEU A 222 3.95 -28.79 -4.04
CA LEU A 222 3.81 -30.11 -4.67
C LEU A 222 4.93 -31.10 -4.24
N ASN A 223 5.84 -30.68 -3.35
CA ASN A 223 7.05 -31.40 -2.92
C ASN A 223 8.08 -31.66 -4.03
N ASP A 224 8.02 -30.93 -5.15
CA ASP A 224 8.97 -31.03 -6.26
C ASP A 224 10.10 -30.01 -6.10
N VAL A 225 11.10 -30.35 -5.30
CA VAL A 225 12.28 -29.49 -5.08
C VAL A 225 13.16 -29.39 -6.33
N ASN A 226 13.15 -30.39 -7.22
CA ASN A 226 13.94 -30.36 -8.44
C ASN A 226 13.40 -29.28 -9.40
N ALA A 227 12.07 -29.22 -9.57
CA ALA A 227 11.44 -28.17 -10.34
C ALA A 227 11.67 -26.76 -9.73
N VAL A 228 11.79 -26.63 -8.40
CA VAL A 228 12.19 -25.36 -7.77
C VAL A 228 13.60 -24.92 -8.21
N GLU A 229 14.55 -25.86 -8.31
CA GLU A 229 15.92 -25.59 -8.80
C GLU A 229 15.93 -25.24 -10.29
N GLU A 230 15.16 -25.95 -11.12
CA GLU A 230 15.00 -25.63 -12.56
C GLU A 230 14.41 -24.24 -12.80
N VAL A 231 13.49 -23.77 -11.95
CA VAL A 231 12.95 -22.41 -12.01
C VAL A 231 14.04 -21.36 -11.74
N LEU A 232 14.98 -21.63 -10.82
CA LEU A 232 16.10 -20.72 -10.55
C LEU A 232 17.06 -20.61 -11.76
N GLU A 233 17.36 -21.72 -12.44
CA GLU A 233 18.19 -21.70 -13.66
C GLU A 233 17.43 -21.06 -14.84
N THR A 234 16.11 -21.23 -14.91
CA THR A 234 15.25 -20.56 -15.88
C THR A 234 15.29 -19.04 -15.71
N MET A 235 15.22 -18.53 -14.47
CA MET A 235 15.37 -17.10 -14.18
C MET A 235 16.69 -16.53 -14.72
N LYS A 236 17.82 -17.21 -14.46
CA LYS A 236 19.14 -16.79 -14.96
C LYS A 236 19.18 -16.78 -16.49
N THR A 237 18.69 -17.85 -17.12
CA THR A 237 18.66 -18.02 -18.58
C THR A 237 17.84 -16.92 -19.25
N LYS A 238 16.69 -16.58 -18.67
CA LYS A 238 15.81 -15.48 -19.11
C LYS A 238 16.25 -14.10 -18.62
N LYS A 239 17.45 -13.98 -18.03
CA LYS A 239 18.08 -12.75 -17.52
C LYS A 239 17.25 -12.00 -16.46
N VAL A 240 16.37 -12.70 -15.75
CA VAL A 240 15.60 -12.18 -14.62
C VAL A 240 16.42 -12.39 -13.35
N ILE A 241 17.14 -11.36 -12.93
CA ILE A 241 18.12 -11.43 -11.83
C ILE A 241 17.42 -11.77 -10.49
N PRO A 242 17.69 -12.93 -9.87
CA PRO A 242 17.22 -13.27 -8.53
C PRO A 242 17.74 -12.27 -7.50
N ASP A 243 16.91 -11.91 -6.53
CA ASP A 243 17.25 -11.00 -5.44
C ASP A 243 17.21 -11.67 -4.06
N TRP A 244 17.51 -10.89 -3.02
CA TRP A 244 17.49 -11.34 -1.63
C TRP A 244 16.16 -12.01 -1.23
N PHE A 245 15.03 -11.53 -1.77
CA PHE A 245 13.72 -12.12 -1.52
C PHE A 245 13.64 -13.51 -2.16
N THR A 246 14.10 -13.63 -3.41
CA THR A 246 14.14 -14.91 -4.14
C THR A 246 15.00 -15.95 -3.44
N TYR A 247 16.19 -15.58 -2.98
CA TYR A 247 17.07 -16.49 -2.22
C TYR A 247 16.54 -16.79 -0.82
N GLY A 248 15.92 -15.83 -0.12
CA GLY A 248 15.28 -16.07 1.18
C GLY A 248 14.07 -17.02 1.08
N ASN A 249 13.30 -16.91 -0.01
CA ASN A 249 12.23 -17.84 -0.34
C ASN A 249 12.78 -19.25 -0.61
N LEU A 250 13.83 -19.38 -1.42
CA LEU A 250 14.49 -20.65 -1.72
C LEU A 250 15.07 -21.33 -0.46
N ALA A 251 15.72 -20.58 0.43
CA ALA A 251 16.19 -21.11 1.71
C ALA A 251 15.02 -21.62 2.59
N THR A 252 13.89 -20.92 2.60
CA THR A 252 12.67 -21.35 3.31
C THR A 252 12.11 -22.65 2.74
N ILE A 253 12.07 -22.79 1.41
CA ILE A 253 11.65 -24.02 0.72
C ILE A 253 12.56 -25.20 1.12
N TYR A 254 13.89 -25.02 1.08
CA TYR A 254 14.82 -26.08 1.46
C TYR A 254 14.72 -26.48 2.93
N VAL A 255 14.52 -25.53 3.87
CA VAL A 255 14.27 -25.85 5.28
C VAL A 255 13.01 -26.70 5.44
N ASN A 256 11.91 -26.32 4.77
CA ASN A 256 10.65 -27.07 4.81
C ASN A 256 10.78 -28.49 4.20
N ALA A 257 11.67 -28.66 3.22
CA ALA A 257 12.00 -29.96 2.63
C ALA A 257 13.07 -30.76 3.43
N GLY A 258 13.57 -30.25 4.56
CA GLY A 258 14.62 -30.88 5.36
C GLY A 258 16.04 -30.78 4.79
N LEU A 259 16.25 -30.01 3.71
CA LEU A 259 17.50 -29.86 2.98
C LEU A 259 18.37 -28.74 3.57
N ILE A 260 18.74 -28.88 4.84
CA ILE A 260 19.37 -27.84 5.66
C ILE A 260 20.71 -27.34 5.06
N ASP A 261 21.51 -28.23 4.47
CA ASP A 261 22.78 -27.84 3.85
C ASP A 261 22.57 -26.91 2.65
N LYS A 262 21.62 -27.24 1.76
CA LYS A 262 21.25 -26.37 0.63
C LYS A 262 20.70 -25.02 1.11
N ALA A 263 19.95 -25.00 2.20
CA ALA A 263 19.46 -23.75 2.81
C ALA A 263 20.63 -22.86 3.29
N ASN A 264 21.60 -23.44 4.00
CA ASN A 264 22.80 -22.74 4.45
C ASN A 264 23.63 -22.19 3.28
N ASP A 265 23.81 -22.98 2.21
CA ASP A 265 24.54 -22.56 1.00
C ASP A 265 23.86 -21.41 0.25
N VAL A 266 22.53 -21.36 0.24
CA VAL A 266 21.78 -20.21 -0.30
C VAL A 266 21.91 -18.99 0.60
N LEU A 267 21.76 -19.13 1.92
CA LEU A 267 21.88 -18.00 2.86
C LEU A 267 23.27 -17.35 2.81
N ARG A 268 24.34 -18.13 2.65
CA ARG A 268 25.71 -17.61 2.44
C ARG A 268 25.83 -16.70 1.21
N LYS A 269 25.01 -16.91 0.17
CA LYS A 269 24.98 -16.07 -1.05
C LYS A 269 24.18 -14.77 -0.88
N ILE A 270 23.41 -14.62 0.22
CA ILE A 270 22.65 -13.40 0.53
C ILE A 270 23.48 -12.42 1.36
N GLY A 271 24.38 -12.93 2.21
CA GLY A 271 25.18 -12.14 3.14
C GLY A 271 26.59 -11.78 2.67
N GLY A 272 26.93 -12.03 1.39
CA GLY A 272 28.23 -11.75 0.77
C GLY A 272 28.17 -10.68 -0.31
#